data_AF-A0A372G362-F1
#
_entry.id   AF-A0A372G362-F1
#
_cell.length_a   1.000
_cell.length_b   1.000
_cell.length_c   1.000
_cell.angle_alpha   90.00
_cell.angle_beta   90.00
_cell.angle_gamma   90.00
#
_symmetry.space_group_name_H-M   'P 1'
#
loop_
_entity.id
_entity.type
_entity.pdbx_description
1 polymer ?
#
loop_
_entity_poly.entity_id
_entity_poly.type
_entity_poly.pdbx_seq_one_letter_code
_entity_poly.pdbx_strand_id
1 'polypeptide(L)' 'MSTAITVDATGSEVERVPGPFVAATEYVGGFWIVEVADEEAALTWAEQCSAALGSRIEVRAMQ' A
#
# COMPACT_ATOMS: atom_id res chain seq x y z
N MET A 1 -13.88 -13.30 3.45
CA MET A 1 -12.55 -13.71 4.00
C MET A 1 -11.49 -13.14 3.08
N SER A 2 -10.44 -12.54 3.63
CA SER A 2 -9.33 -11.99 2.81
C SER A 2 -8.66 -13.12 2.01
N THR A 3 -8.25 -12.83 0.78
CA THR A 3 -7.46 -13.75 -0.06
C THR A 3 -5.95 -13.59 0.15
N ALA A 4 -5.55 -12.72 1.08
CA ALA A 4 -4.14 -12.48 1.39
C ALA A 4 -3.45 -13.74 1.96
N ILE A 5 -2.13 -13.82 1.73
CA ILE A 5 -1.23 -14.77 2.37
C ILE A 5 -0.08 -13.96 2.94
N THR A 6 0.15 -14.09 4.25
CA THR A 6 1.33 -13.52 4.91
C THR A 6 2.50 -14.47 4.71
N VAL A 7 3.63 -13.95 4.24
CA VAL A 7 4.86 -14.72 4.02
C VAL A 7 5.93 -14.18 4.96
N ASP A 8 6.52 -15.03 5.79
CA ASP A 8 7.65 -14.69 6.65
C ASP A 8 8.85 -15.58 6.31
N ALA A 9 9.98 -14.96 5.97
CA ALA A 9 11.23 -15.63 5.64
C ALA A 9 12.39 -15.20 6.56
N THR A 10 12.08 -14.63 7.72
CA THR A 10 13.08 -14.12 8.68
C THR A 10 13.64 -15.20 9.60
N GLY A 11 12.96 -16.35 9.70
CA GLY A 11 13.39 -17.53 10.46
C GLY A 11 14.29 -18.49 9.65
N SER A 12 14.49 -19.69 10.20
CA SER A 12 15.25 -20.76 9.51
C SER A 12 14.48 -21.42 8.37
N GLU A 13 13.14 -21.29 8.36
CA GLU A 13 12.24 -21.81 7.33
C GLU A 13 11.25 -20.71 6.91
N VAL A 14 10.69 -20.84 5.70
CA VAL A 14 9.70 -19.88 5.19
C VAL A 14 8.30 -20.29 5.60
N GLU A 15 7.60 -19.40 6.29
CA GLU A 15 6.21 -19.59 6.71
C GLU A 15 5.24 -18.89 5.75
N ARG A 16 4.08 -19.52 5.53
CA ARG A 16 2.98 -18.98 4.72
C ARG A 16 1.66 -19.15 5.46
N VAL A 17 1.07 -18.05 5.88
CA VAL A 17 -0.15 -18.04 6.70
C VAL A 17 -1.30 -17.42 5.91
N PRO A 18 -2.43 -18.13 5.71
CA PRO A 18 -3.63 -17.54 5.11
C PRO A 18 -4.14 -16.36 5.95
N GLY A 19 -4.35 -15.22 5.28
CA GLY A 19 -4.79 -13.98 5.91
C GLY A 19 -3.77 -12.84 5.81
N PRO A 20 -4.21 -11.62 6.15
CA PRO A 20 -3.35 -10.44 6.17
C PRO A 20 -2.35 -10.48 7.33
N PHE A 21 -1.28 -9.67 7.24
CA PHE A 21 -0.25 -9.58 8.27
C PHE A 21 -0.81 -9.13 9.63
N VAL A 22 -1.77 -8.21 9.62
CA VAL A 22 -2.47 -7.73 10.82
C VAL A 22 -3.97 -7.68 10.53
N ALA A 23 -4.80 -7.97 11.54
CA ALA A 23 -6.24 -7.74 11.45
C ALA A 23 -6.53 -6.25 11.64
N ALA A 24 -7.10 -5.61 10.61
CA ALA A 24 -7.43 -4.19 10.62
C ALA A 24 -8.86 -3.94 10.12
N THR A 25 -9.42 -2.80 10.51
CA THR A 25 -10.73 -2.34 10.01
C THR A 25 -10.66 -1.94 8.53
N GLU A 26 -9.52 -1.44 8.08
CA GLU A 26 -9.27 -1.02 6.70
C GLU A 26 -7.90 -1.54 6.25
N TYR A 27 -7.79 -1.94 4.98
CA TYR A 27 -6.55 -2.45 4.39
C TYR A 27 -6.10 -1.58 3.22
N VAL A 28 -4.79 -1.42 3.04
CA VAL A 28 -4.22 -0.83 1.83
C VAL A 28 -4.39 -1.82 0.67
N GLY A 29 -5.18 -1.45 -0.33
CA GLY A 29 -5.48 -2.31 -1.48
C GLY A 29 -4.36 -2.39 -2.52
N GLY A 30 -3.36 -1.52 -2.43
CA GLY A 30 -2.21 -1.44 -3.32
C GLY A 30 -1.49 -0.10 -3.16
N PHE A 31 -0.37 0.06 -3.87
CA PHE A 31 0.36 1.32 -3.94
C PHE A 31 1.01 1.47 -5.32
N TRP A 32 1.39 2.71 -5.64
CA TRP A 32 2.24 3.03 -6.79
C TRP A 32 3.50 3.74 -6.30
N ILE A 33 4.58 3.64 -7.06
CA ILE A 33 5.75 4.50 -6.91
C ILE A 33 5.77 5.41 -8.13
N VAL A 34 5.86 6.71 -7.90
CA VAL A 34 5.93 7.73 -8.95
C VAL A 34 7.19 8.56 -8.76
N GLU A 35 7.85 8.89 -9.87
CA GLU A 35 8.94 9.84 -9.88
C GLU A 35 8.39 11.21 -10.27
N VAL A 36 8.58 12.19 -9.40
CA VAL A 36 8.10 13.57 -9.57
C VAL A 36 9.15 14.55 -9.06
N ALA A 37 9.06 15.81 -9.49
CA ALA A 37 10.08 16.81 -9.19
C ALA A 37 10.17 17.16 -7.70
N ASP A 38 9.03 17.20 -7.00
CA ASP A 38 8.90 17.60 -5.60
C ASP A 38 7.62 17.06 -4.95
N GLU A 39 7.41 17.38 -3.66
CA GLU A 39 6.26 16.95 -2.88
C GLU A 39 4.94 17.54 -3.41
N GLU A 40 4.93 18.77 -3.90
CA GLU A 40 3.72 19.41 -4.43
C GLU A 40 3.23 18.70 -5.69
N ALA A 41 4.15 18.29 -6.57
CA ALA A 41 3.84 17.45 -7.71
C ALA A 41 3.27 16.07 -7.30
N ALA A 42 3.79 15.47 -6.22
CA ALA A 42 3.26 14.21 -5.69
C ALA A 42 1.82 14.36 -5.16
N LEU A 43 1.54 15.45 -4.43
CA LEU A 43 0.21 15.75 -3.89
C LEU A 43 -0.79 16.02 -5.01
N THR A 44 -0.41 16.81 -6.02
CA THR A 44 -1.24 17.07 -7.20
C THR A 44 -1.62 15.78 -7.93
N TRP A 45 -0.66 14.84 -8.05
CA TRP A 45 -0.92 13.53 -8.64
C TRP A 45 -1.92 12.72 -7.80
N ALA A 46 -1.74 12.70 -6.47
CA ALA A 46 -2.61 11.98 -5.55
C ALA A 46 -4.05 12.52 -5.55
N GLU A 47 -4.25 13.84 -5.69
CA GLU A 47 -5.58 14.45 -5.82
C GLU A 47 -6.31 13.93 -7.07
N GLN A 48 -5.63 13.90 -8.21
CA GLN A 48 -6.19 13.39 -9.47
C GLN A 48 -6.55 11.90 -9.34
N CYS A 49 -5.66 11.09 -8.75
CA CYS A 49 -5.93 9.68 -8.50
C CYS A 49 -7.10 9.47 -7.53
N SER A 50 -7.16 10.25 -6.44
CA SER A 50 -8.25 10.16 -5.46
C SER A 50 -9.60 10.46 -6.10
N ALA A 51 -9.67 11.51 -6.93
CA ALA A 51 -10.87 11.86 -7.67
C ALA A 51 -11.26 10.77 -8.67
N ALA A 52 -10.31 10.22 -9.43
CA ALA A 52 -10.57 9.19 -10.44
C ALA A 52 -11.02 7.85 -9.83
N LEU A 53 -10.47 7.48 -8.67
CA LEU A 53 -10.74 6.19 -8.02
C LEU A 53 -11.87 6.27 -6.98
N GLY A 54 -12.32 7.48 -6.62
CA GLY A 54 -13.30 7.68 -5.55
C GLY A 54 -12.82 7.13 -4.19
N SER A 55 -11.51 7.16 -3.94
CA SER A 55 -10.87 6.56 -2.77
C SER A 55 -9.83 7.49 -2.16
N ARG A 56 -9.53 7.32 -0.86
CA ARG A 56 -8.46 8.06 -0.17
C ARG A 56 -7.08 7.55 -0.63
N ILE A 57 -6.13 8.47 -0.83
CA ILE A 57 -4.74 8.17 -1.19
C ILE A 57 -3.81 8.75 -0.11
N GLU A 58 -2.87 7.95 0.40
CA GLU A 58 -1.81 8.39 1.30
C GLU A 58 -0.53 8.63 0.48
N VAL A 59 0.06 9.82 0.58
CA VAL A 59 1.34 10.15 -0.07
C VAL A 59 2.49 9.99 0.92
N ARG A 60 3.53 9.28 0.50
CA ARG A 60 4.76 9.08 1.29
C ARG A 60 5.98 9.27 0.42
N ALA A 61 6.91 10.09 0.88
CA ALA A 61 8.25 10.14 0.29
C ALA A 61 8.95 8.80 0.48
N MET A 62 9.63 8.32 -0.56
CA MET A 62 10.43 7.10 -0.49
C MET A 62 11.71 7.38 0.32
N GLN A 63 12.04 6.49 1.26
CA GLN A 63 13.26 6.54 2.06
C GLN A 63 14.31 5.56 1.56
#